data_AF-A0A7V8ADB2-F1
#
_entry.id   AF-A0A7V8ADB2-F1
#
_cell.length_a   1.000
_cell.length_b   1.000
_cell.length_c   1.000
_cell.angle_alpha   90.00
_cell.angle_beta   90.00
_cell.angle_gamma   90.00
#
_symmetry.space_group_name_H-M   'P 1'
#
loop_
_entity.id
_entity.type
_entity.pdbx_description
1 polymer ?
#
loop_
_entity_poly.entity_id
_entity_poly.type
_entity_poly.pdbx_seq_one_letter_code
_entity_poly.pdbx_strand_id
1 'polypeptide(L)'
;LRTGDILKALKRNVPADAFCVLGITTEDLYPGASWNFVSGYASYRGRAGVYSFFRYTPEFLGEKYTPASRQKFLLRSEKLLAHEISHMFGLRHCIYYRCIMNGFNHIAEMDTRPLVLCPICLRKLQFAAGFGVEERYAALAGFYREQGAGAEAAWLAARLAKIRR
;
A
#
# COMPACT_ATOMS: atom_id res chain seq x y z
N LEU A 1 10.39 -8.70 -14.84
CA LEU A 1 11.44 -7.65 -14.80
C LEU A 1 12.33 -7.80 -13.57
N ARG A 2 13.64 -7.54 -13.69
CA ARG A 2 14.58 -7.62 -12.55
C ARG A 2 14.45 -6.38 -11.67
N THR A 3 14.11 -6.55 -10.39
CA THR A 3 13.83 -5.41 -9.49
C THR A 3 15.05 -4.50 -9.29
N GLY A 4 16.25 -5.08 -9.22
CA GLY A 4 17.49 -4.32 -9.01
C GLY A 4 17.76 -3.28 -10.10
N ASP A 5 17.47 -3.62 -11.36
CA ASP A 5 17.70 -2.72 -12.50
C ASP A 5 16.72 -1.54 -12.48
N ILE A 6 15.44 -1.82 -12.19
CA ILE A 6 14.40 -0.79 -12.04
C ILE A 6 14.76 0.14 -10.88
N LEU A 7 15.10 -0.40 -9.71
CA LEU A 7 15.44 0.42 -8.55
C LEU A 7 16.68 1.27 -8.79
N LYS A 8 17.68 0.75 -9.50
CA LYS A 8 18.86 1.53 -9.89
C LYS A 8 18.48 2.71 -10.78
N ALA A 9 17.53 2.52 -11.71
CA ALA A 9 17.02 3.59 -12.56
C ALA A 9 16.20 4.62 -11.76
N LEU A 10 15.27 4.17 -10.91
CA LEU A 10 14.42 5.05 -10.10
C LEU A 10 15.22 5.88 -9.10
N LYS A 11 16.20 5.28 -8.41
CA LYS A 11 17.05 5.99 -7.43
C LYS A 11 17.85 7.14 -8.03
N ARG A 12 18.18 7.08 -9.32
CA ARG A 12 18.89 8.14 -10.04
C ARG A 12 17.98 9.33 -10.39
N ASN A 13 16.66 9.14 -10.32
CA ASN A 13 15.66 10.09 -10.81
C ASN A 13 14.60 10.40 -9.75
N VAL A 14 14.96 10.41 -8.45
CA VAL A 14 14.05 10.86 -7.39
C VAL A 14 14.03 12.40 -7.41
N PRO A 15 12.88 13.05 -7.69
CA PRO A 15 12.78 14.51 -7.65
C PRO A 15 13.20 15.08 -6.29
N ALA A 16 13.75 16.29 -6.28
CA ALA A 16 14.28 16.91 -5.06
C ALA A 16 13.16 17.21 -4.03
N ASP A 17 11.96 17.51 -4.51
CA ASP A 17 10.75 17.79 -3.75
C ASP A 17 9.90 16.54 -3.47
N ALA A 18 10.29 15.38 -3.99
CA ALA A 18 9.61 14.12 -3.71
C ALA A 18 10.15 13.47 -2.43
N PHE A 19 9.22 12.98 -1.59
CA PHE A 19 9.58 12.13 -0.46
C PHE A 19 10.10 10.77 -0.92
N CYS A 20 9.47 10.17 -1.93
CA CYS A 20 9.88 8.92 -2.55
C CYS A 20 9.28 8.76 -3.96
N VAL A 21 9.87 7.88 -4.77
CA VAL A 21 9.34 7.47 -6.08
C VAL A 21 8.90 6.01 -6.05
N LEU A 22 7.76 5.74 -6.67
CA LEU A 22 7.21 4.41 -6.81
C LEU A 22 7.05 4.04 -8.29
N GLY A 23 7.77 3.03 -8.75
CA GLY A 23 7.50 2.38 -10.01
C GLY A 23 6.34 1.39 -9.85
N ILE A 24 5.39 1.43 -10.76
CA ILE A 24 4.27 0.48 -10.81
C ILE A 24 4.33 -0.24 -12.16
N THR A 25 4.15 -1.55 -12.16
CA THR A 25 4.14 -2.36 -13.38
C THR A 25 3.10 -3.47 -13.31
N THR A 26 2.64 -3.93 -14.47
CA THR A 26 1.83 -5.14 -14.63
C THR A 26 2.68 -6.35 -14.99
N GLU A 27 4.01 -6.21 -15.09
CA GLU A 27 4.94 -7.31 -15.35
C GLU A 27 5.39 -7.97 -14.05
N ASP A 28 5.61 -9.29 -14.04
CA ASP A 28 6.09 -9.99 -12.85
C ASP A 28 7.49 -9.51 -12.43
N LEU A 29 7.82 -9.54 -11.14
CA LEU A 29 9.08 -9.04 -10.60
C LEU A 29 9.88 -10.16 -9.93
N TYR A 30 11.19 -10.16 -10.17
CA TYR A 30 12.12 -11.08 -9.50
C TYR A 30 13.41 -10.36 -9.07
N PRO A 31 13.97 -10.65 -7.88
CA PRO A 31 15.14 -9.94 -7.38
C PRO A 31 16.49 -10.46 -7.91
N GLY A 32 16.53 -11.71 -8.37
CA GLY A 32 17.71 -12.33 -8.96
C GLY A 32 17.40 -13.73 -9.50
N ALA A 33 18.36 -14.34 -10.21
CA ALA A 33 18.16 -15.62 -10.87
C ALA A 33 17.81 -16.79 -9.92
N SER A 34 18.17 -16.68 -8.64
CA SER A 34 17.95 -17.71 -7.61
C SER A 34 16.70 -17.49 -6.75
N TRP A 35 15.87 -16.50 -7.07
CA TRP A 35 14.67 -16.17 -6.30
C TRP A 35 13.42 -16.34 -7.16
N ASN A 36 12.34 -16.83 -6.55
CA ASN A 36 11.09 -17.09 -7.25
C ASN A 36 10.44 -15.79 -7.77
N PHE A 37 10.05 -14.87 -6.87
CA PHE A 37 9.42 -13.60 -7.23
C PHE A 37 9.31 -12.67 -6.03
N VAL A 38 8.94 -11.41 -6.27
CA VAL A 38 8.44 -10.48 -5.24
C VAL A 38 7.26 -9.67 -5.77
N SER A 39 6.27 -9.37 -4.94
CA SER A 39 5.18 -8.43 -5.31
C SER A 39 5.65 -6.98 -5.39
N GLY A 40 6.79 -6.70 -4.76
CA GLY A 40 7.50 -5.45 -4.92
C GLY A 40 8.73 -5.40 -4.03
N TYR A 41 9.48 -4.31 -4.17
CA TYR A 41 10.73 -4.11 -3.46
C TYR A 41 10.97 -2.62 -3.29
N ALA A 42 11.11 -2.18 -2.04
CA ALA A 42 11.46 -0.80 -1.70
C ALA A 42 12.83 -0.70 -1.03
N SER A 43 13.50 0.41 -1.31
CA SER A 43 14.68 0.82 -0.56
C SER A 43 14.27 1.77 0.57
N TYR A 44 14.32 1.29 1.81
CA TYR A 44 14.03 2.09 3.01
C TYR A 44 14.75 3.45 3.03
N ARG A 45 16.03 3.50 2.63
CA ARG A 45 16.84 4.73 2.58
C ARG A 45 16.93 5.36 1.20
N GLY A 46 16.70 4.58 0.14
CA GLY A 46 16.87 5.02 -1.24
C GLY A 46 15.70 5.81 -1.82
N ARG A 47 14.62 6.01 -1.04
CA ARG A 47 13.42 6.77 -1.44
C ARG A 47 12.84 6.30 -2.78
N ALA A 48 12.98 5.01 -3.09
CA ALA A 48 12.55 4.42 -4.33
C ALA A 48 12.05 2.98 -4.10
N GLY A 49 10.94 2.63 -4.73
CA GLY A 49 10.38 1.28 -4.73
C GLY A 49 9.79 0.91 -6.08
N VAL A 50 9.61 -0.38 -6.33
CA VAL A 50 8.90 -0.92 -7.50
C VAL A 50 7.89 -1.97 -7.05
N TYR A 51 6.67 -1.92 -7.58
CA TYR A 51 5.58 -2.82 -7.26
C TYR A 51 4.93 -3.37 -8.52
N SER A 52 4.55 -4.64 -8.45
CA SER A 52 3.86 -5.33 -9.52
C SER A 52 2.48 -5.76 -9.11
N PHE A 53 1.53 -5.46 -9.98
CA PHE A 53 0.17 -5.95 -9.90
C PHE A 53 -0.03 -7.32 -10.53
N PHE A 54 0.96 -7.85 -11.25
CA PHE A 54 0.86 -9.07 -12.03
C PHE A 54 0.22 -10.23 -11.24
N ARG A 55 0.66 -10.41 -9.99
CA ARG A 55 0.21 -11.52 -9.13
C ARG A 55 -1.14 -11.30 -8.46
N TYR A 56 -1.73 -10.13 -8.65
CA TYR A 56 -3.03 -9.75 -8.09
C TYR A 56 -4.11 -9.65 -9.17
N THR A 57 -3.73 -9.73 -10.45
CA THR A 57 -4.71 -9.68 -11.54
C THR A 57 -5.67 -10.87 -11.46
N PRO A 58 -6.94 -10.69 -11.83
CA PRO A 58 -7.89 -11.80 -11.86
C PRO A 58 -7.36 -13.00 -12.66
N GLU A 59 -6.71 -12.76 -13.80
CA GLU A 59 -6.19 -13.79 -14.70
C GLU A 59 -5.12 -14.64 -14.03
N PHE A 60 -4.16 -14.03 -13.31
CA PHE A 60 -3.13 -14.77 -12.59
C PHE A 60 -3.72 -15.63 -11.46
N LEU A 61 -4.81 -15.17 -10.87
CA LEU A 61 -5.52 -15.88 -9.81
C LEU A 61 -6.52 -16.92 -10.33
N GLY A 62 -6.64 -17.09 -11.65
CA GLY A 62 -7.64 -17.96 -12.26
C GLY A 62 -9.08 -17.47 -12.05
N GLU A 63 -9.26 -16.20 -11.70
CA GLU A 63 -10.55 -15.53 -11.53
C GLU A 63 -11.04 -14.96 -12.87
N LYS A 64 -12.35 -14.98 -13.12
CA LYS A 64 -12.93 -14.30 -14.30
C LYS A 64 -12.95 -12.80 -14.10
N TYR A 65 -12.61 -12.05 -15.14
CA TYR A 65 -12.72 -10.60 -15.14
C TYR A 65 -14.20 -10.15 -15.09
N THR A 66 -14.63 -9.77 -13.90
CA THR A 66 -15.96 -9.27 -13.54
C THR A 66 -15.83 -7.95 -12.77
N PRO A 67 -16.89 -7.12 -12.67
CA PRO A 67 -16.86 -5.91 -11.85
C PRO A 67 -16.41 -6.16 -10.40
N ALA A 68 -16.83 -7.27 -9.80
CA ALA A 68 -16.42 -7.65 -8.45
C ALA A 68 -14.92 -8.01 -8.36
N SER A 69 -14.41 -8.83 -9.30
CA SER A 69 -12.97 -9.17 -9.34
C SER A 69 -12.10 -7.94 -9.61
N ARG A 70 -12.58 -7.00 -10.44
CA ARG A 70 -11.91 -5.72 -10.70
C ARG A 70 -11.86 -4.87 -9.45
N GLN A 71 -12.96 -4.76 -8.71
CA GLN A 71 -12.99 -4.03 -7.44
C GLN A 71 -12.03 -4.64 -6.42
N LYS A 72 -12.02 -5.97 -6.31
CA LYS A 72 -11.09 -6.70 -5.42
C LYS A 72 -9.64 -6.47 -5.82
N PHE A 73 -9.33 -6.48 -7.11
CA PHE A 73 -8.01 -6.19 -7.65
C PHE A 73 -7.55 -4.76 -7.31
N LEU A 74 -8.43 -3.76 -7.44
CA LEU A 74 -8.12 -2.38 -7.08
C LEU A 74 -7.86 -2.22 -5.58
N LEU A 75 -8.72 -2.79 -4.73
CA LEU A 75 -8.54 -2.74 -3.27
C LEU A 75 -7.25 -3.43 -2.81
N ARG A 76 -6.89 -4.56 -3.44
CA ARG A 76 -5.60 -5.22 -3.20
C ARG A 76 -4.45 -4.32 -3.64
N SER A 77 -4.53 -3.75 -4.84
CA SER A 77 -3.51 -2.84 -5.37
C SER A 77 -3.29 -1.63 -4.46
N GLU A 78 -4.36 -0.95 -4.03
CA GLU A 78 -4.30 0.16 -3.08
C GLU A 78 -3.63 -0.23 -1.76
N LYS A 79 -4.06 -1.37 -1.19
CA LYS A 79 -3.53 -1.87 0.08
C LYS A 79 -2.04 -2.19 -0.02
N LEU A 80 -1.62 -2.84 -1.11
CA LEU A 80 -0.20 -3.14 -1.36
C LEU A 80 0.59 -1.84 -1.49
N LEU A 81 0.18 -0.93 -2.37
CA LEU A 81 0.91 0.32 -2.57
C LEU A 81 1.02 1.14 -1.29
N ALA A 82 -0.05 1.24 -0.50
CA ALA A 82 -0.04 1.99 0.75
C ALA A 82 0.82 1.32 1.84
N HIS A 83 0.81 -0.01 1.96
CA HIS A 83 1.72 -0.77 2.83
C HIS A 83 3.18 -0.46 2.51
N GLU A 84 3.47 -0.42 1.23
CA GLU A 84 4.82 -0.39 0.70
C GLU A 84 5.40 1.03 0.67
N ILE A 85 4.58 2.02 0.33
CA ILE A 85 4.92 3.43 0.52
C ILE A 85 5.21 3.71 1.99
N SER A 86 4.43 3.13 2.90
CA SER A 86 4.66 3.31 4.34
C SER A 86 6.04 2.78 4.79
N HIS A 87 6.59 1.75 4.14
CA HIS A 87 7.98 1.35 4.38
C HIS A 87 8.99 2.45 4.01
N MET A 88 8.74 3.22 2.95
CA MET A 88 9.59 4.36 2.57
C MET A 88 9.47 5.51 3.58
N PHE A 89 8.35 5.63 4.31
CA PHE A 89 8.21 6.50 5.47
C PHE A 89 8.83 5.93 6.77
N GLY A 90 9.56 4.81 6.68
CA GLY A 90 10.29 4.21 7.80
C GLY A 90 9.45 3.30 8.68
N LEU A 91 8.21 2.97 8.30
CA LEU A 91 7.39 2.03 9.07
C LEU A 91 7.86 0.60 8.78
N ARG A 92 8.08 -0.19 9.83
CA ARG A 92 8.28 -1.65 9.71
C ARG A 92 6.94 -2.37 9.80
N HIS A 93 6.95 -3.67 9.51
CA HIS A 93 5.79 -4.52 9.78
C HIS A 93 5.28 -4.33 11.21
N CYS A 94 3.97 -4.20 11.34
CA CYS A 94 3.28 -4.02 12.61
C CYS A 94 2.84 -5.38 13.16
N ILE A 95 3.17 -5.64 14.41
CA ILE A 95 2.78 -6.86 15.14
C ILE A 95 1.81 -6.58 16.30
N TYR A 96 1.46 -5.31 16.54
CA TYR A 96 0.73 -4.90 17.73
C TYR A 96 -0.80 -4.92 17.55
N TYR A 97 -1.28 -4.62 16.35
CA TYR A 97 -2.71 -4.46 16.05
C TYR A 97 -3.01 -4.90 14.61
N ARG A 98 -4.30 -5.07 14.29
CA ARG A 98 -4.75 -5.12 12.89
C ARG A 98 -4.45 -3.78 12.22
N CYS A 99 -3.57 -3.83 11.23
CA CYS A 99 -2.99 -2.65 10.60
C CYS A 99 -2.70 -2.97 9.14
N ILE A 100 -2.78 -1.97 8.26
CA ILE A 100 -2.28 -2.09 6.88
C ILE A 100 -0.82 -2.54 6.84
N MET A 101 -0.02 -2.18 7.84
CA MET A 101 1.39 -2.59 7.98
C MET A 101 1.59 -4.01 8.52
N ASN A 102 0.55 -4.83 8.71
CA ASN A 102 0.79 -6.24 9.04
C ASN A 102 1.44 -6.94 7.84
N GLY A 103 2.52 -7.68 8.08
CA GLY A 103 3.10 -8.54 7.05
C GLY A 103 2.12 -9.63 6.63
N PHE A 104 2.19 -10.05 5.38
CA PHE A 104 1.40 -11.14 4.81
C PHE A 104 2.28 -11.97 3.87
N ASN A 105 2.10 -13.28 3.88
CA ASN A 105 2.81 -14.21 3.00
C ASN A 105 1.99 -14.60 1.77
N HIS A 106 0.67 -14.38 1.82
CA HIS A 106 -0.25 -14.75 0.75
C HIS A 106 -1.49 -13.85 0.70
N ILE A 107 -2.18 -13.87 -0.44
CA ILE A 107 -3.30 -12.96 -0.75
C ILE A 107 -4.47 -13.13 0.21
N ALA A 108 -4.75 -14.35 0.67
CA ALA A 108 -5.82 -14.60 1.63
C ALA A 108 -5.58 -13.83 2.94
N GLU A 109 -4.35 -13.82 3.46
CA GLU A 109 -4.00 -13.00 4.62
C GLU A 109 -4.17 -11.51 4.34
N MET A 110 -3.68 -11.04 3.19
CA MET A 110 -3.79 -9.64 2.79
C MET A 110 -5.25 -9.18 2.75
N ASP A 111 -6.16 -10.01 2.22
CA ASP A 111 -7.59 -9.72 2.14
C ASP A 111 -8.20 -9.54 3.55
N THR A 112 -7.71 -10.26 4.56
CA THR A 112 -8.15 -10.07 5.96
C THR A 112 -7.57 -8.81 6.62
N ARG A 113 -6.56 -8.15 6.06
CA ARG A 113 -5.95 -6.95 6.67
C ARG A 113 -6.77 -5.70 6.37
N PRO A 114 -6.84 -4.73 7.28
CA PRO A 114 -7.59 -3.50 7.00
C PRO A 114 -6.78 -2.55 6.11
N LEU A 115 -7.46 -1.65 5.40
CA LEU A 115 -6.86 -0.58 4.59
C LEU A 115 -6.48 0.67 5.42
N VAL A 116 -6.31 0.50 6.74
CA VAL A 116 -6.06 1.61 7.68
C VAL A 116 -4.88 1.32 8.59
N LEU A 117 -4.20 2.38 9.00
CA LEU A 117 -3.12 2.32 9.99
C LEU A 117 -3.71 2.18 11.39
N CYS A 118 -3.11 1.32 12.21
CA CYS A 118 -3.39 1.31 13.65
C CYS A 118 -2.86 2.59 14.33
N PRO A 119 -3.29 2.91 15.56
CA PRO A 119 -2.87 4.14 16.24
C PRO A 119 -1.35 4.34 16.31
N ILE A 120 -0.59 3.25 16.53
CA ILE A 120 0.88 3.30 16.57
C ILE A 120 1.46 3.68 15.21
N CYS A 121 1.07 2.97 14.14
CA CYS A 121 1.58 3.23 12.80
C CYS A 121 1.12 4.59 12.26
N LEU A 122 -0.11 5.00 12.58
CA LEU A 122 -0.62 6.33 12.25
C LEU A 122 0.26 7.41 12.87
N ARG A 123 0.59 7.30 14.17
CA ARG A 123 1.43 8.29 14.84
C ARG A 123 2.86 8.30 14.30
N LYS A 124 3.42 7.15 13.91
CA LYS A 124 4.72 7.07 13.22
C LYS A 124 4.70 7.81 11.88
N LEU A 125 3.67 7.56 11.07
CA LEU A 125 3.52 8.24 9.77
C LEU A 125 3.28 9.74 9.97
N GLN A 126 2.48 10.12 10.96
CA GLN A 126 2.22 11.51 11.31
C GLN A 126 3.50 12.23 11.72
N PHE A 127 4.34 11.59 12.54
CA PHE A 127 5.65 12.14 12.92
C PHE A 127 6.55 12.35 11.69
N ALA A 128 6.53 11.43 10.73
CA ALA A 128 7.36 11.52 9.52
C ALA A 128 6.84 12.55 8.49
N ALA A 129 5.53 12.75 8.38
CA ALA A 129 4.91 13.51 7.30
C ALA A 129 4.18 14.80 7.74
N GLY A 130 3.99 15.03 9.04
CA GLY A 130 3.49 16.31 9.57
C GLY A 130 2.01 16.63 9.29
N PHE A 131 1.17 15.64 8.99
CA PHE A 131 -0.26 15.89 8.71
C PHE A 131 -1.13 15.97 9.97
N GLY A 132 -2.28 16.64 9.85
CA GLY A 132 -3.36 16.56 10.82
C GLY A 132 -4.21 15.29 10.64
N VAL A 133 -4.46 14.58 11.74
CA VAL A 133 -5.13 13.27 11.72
C VAL A 133 -6.59 13.40 11.28
N GLU A 134 -7.26 14.47 11.69
CA GLU A 134 -8.66 14.72 11.35
C GLU A 134 -8.84 14.98 9.86
N GLU A 135 -8.01 15.86 9.30
CA GLU A 135 -7.99 16.24 7.89
C GLU A 135 -7.71 15.01 7.03
N ARG A 136 -6.72 14.20 7.42
CA ARG A 136 -6.40 12.94 6.75
C ARG A 136 -7.60 11.99 6.74
N TYR A 137 -8.27 11.80 7.88
CA TYR A 137 -9.41 10.89 7.97
C TYR A 137 -10.63 11.41 7.21
N ALA A 138 -10.90 12.72 7.23
CA ALA A 138 -11.96 13.33 6.45
C ALA A 138 -11.71 13.16 4.94
N ALA A 139 -10.50 13.43 4.47
CA ALA A 139 -10.11 13.26 3.07
C ALA A 139 -10.24 11.80 2.60
N LEU A 140 -9.71 10.84 3.38
CA LEU A 140 -9.82 9.42 3.04
C LEU A 140 -11.27 8.94 3.06
N ALA A 141 -12.09 9.41 4.01
CA ALA A 141 -13.50 9.05 4.05
C ALA A 141 -14.25 9.58 2.82
N GLY A 142 -13.91 10.78 2.33
CA GLY A 142 -14.42 11.32 1.06
C GLY A 142 -14.02 10.45 -0.13
N PHE A 143 -12.71 10.20 -0.27
CA PHE A 143 -12.15 9.36 -1.33
C PHE A 143 -12.84 7.98 -1.41
N TYR A 144 -12.94 7.26 -0.29
CA TYR A 144 -13.55 5.93 -0.32
C TYR A 144 -15.05 5.95 -0.63
N ARG A 145 -15.79 7.03 -0.31
CA ARG A 145 -17.19 7.17 -0.75
C ARG A 145 -17.27 7.31 -2.27
N GLU A 146 -16.41 8.14 -2.86
CA GLU A 146 -16.36 8.36 -4.31
C GLU A 146 -15.99 7.08 -5.06
N GLN A 147 -15.11 6.25 -4.49
CA GLN A 147 -14.71 4.96 -5.06
C GLN A 147 -15.70 3.81 -4.79
N GLY A 148 -16.81 4.05 -4.07
CA GLY A 148 -17.77 3.02 -3.69
C GLY A 148 -17.26 2.02 -2.64
N ALA A 149 -16.18 2.35 -1.93
CA ALA A 149 -15.60 1.57 -0.82
C ALA A 149 -16.30 1.93 0.51
N GLY A 150 -17.58 1.56 0.61
CA GLY A 150 -18.46 1.97 1.70
C GLY A 150 -18.00 1.52 3.10
N ALA A 151 -17.39 0.34 3.22
CA ALA A 151 -16.93 -0.19 4.50
C ALA A 151 -15.76 0.62 5.07
N GLU A 152 -14.79 0.96 4.23
CA GLU A 152 -13.63 1.79 4.56
C GLU A 152 -14.06 3.21 4.93
N ALA A 153 -14.96 3.79 4.12
CA ALA A 153 -15.53 5.11 4.40
C ALA A 153 -16.28 5.15 5.74
N ALA A 154 -17.10 4.14 6.03
CA ALA A 154 -17.85 4.04 7.27
C ALA A 154 -16.93 3.90 8.49
N TRP A 155 -15.87 3.08 8.39
CA TRP A 155 -14.88 2.92 9.45
C TRP A 155 -14.20 4.26 9.78
N LEU A 156 -13.79 5.02 8.76
CA LEU A 156 -13.13 6.32 8.93
C LEU A 156 -14.08 7.36 9.52
N ALA A 157 -15.33 7.41 9.05
CA ALA A 157 -16.34 8.31 9.60
C ALA A 157 -16.59 8.03 11.10
N ALA A 158 -16.71 6.77 11.48
CA ALA A 158 -16.86 6.37 12.88
C ALA A 158 -15.64 6.74 13.74
N ARG A 159 -14.42 6.69 13.18
CA ARG A 159 -13.22 7.16 13.88
C ARG A 159 -13.15 8.68 13.99
N LEU A 160 -13.51 9.40 12.95
CA LEU A 160 -13.52 10.86 12.94
C LEU A 160 -14.48 11.42 14.01
N ALA A 161 -15.67 10.80 14.13
CA ALA A 161 -16.65 11.15 15.16
C ALA A 161 -16.17 10.92 16.60
N LYS A 162 -15.15 10.09 16.80
CA LYS A 162 -14.56 9.82 18.13
C LYS A 162 -13.43 10.78 18.49
N ILE A 163 -12.67 11.27 17.51
CA ILE A 163 -11.51 12.15 17.75
C ILE A 163 -11.88 13.63 17.83
N ARG A 164 -13.05 14.00 17.28
CA ARG A 164 -13.63 15.35 17.36
C ARG A 164 -14.40 15.65 18.65
N ARG A 165 -14.46 14.68 19.56
CA ARG A 165 -15.08 14.83 20.88
C ARG A 165 -14.01 15.18 21.89
#